data_AF-A0A1G5P919-F1
#
_entry.id   AF-A0A1G5P919-F1
#
_cell.length_a   1.000
_cell.length_b   1.000
_cell.length_c   1.000
_cell.angle_alpha   90.00
_cell.angle_beta   90.00
_cell.angle_gamma   90.00
#
_symmetry.space_group_name_H-M   'P 1'
#
loop_
_entity.id
_entity.type
_entity.pdbx_description
1 polymer ?
#
loop_
_entity_poly.entity_id
_entity_poly.type
_entity_poly.pdbx_seq_one_letter_code
_entity_poly.pdbx_strand_id
1 'polypeptide(L)'
;MTGLDSDCKEALRYAIRNCPARTTGQLAAIDYAERAIRQGLNALSPLEQKTLALELGFWLTHYQRIQEFSAPGPADAETAQTPAVSPTRKID
;
A
#
# COMPACT_ATOMS: atom_id res chain seq x y z
N MET A 1 -13.64 1.36 10.68
CA MET A 1 -13.65 0.82 9.29
C MET A 1 -13.40 1.88 8.22
N THR A 2 -13.39 3.18 8.54
CA THR A 2 -13.17 4.30 7.59
C THR A 2 -11.76 4.41 7.01
N GLY A 3 -10.73 3.89 7.71
CA GLY A 3 -9.34 3.93 7.24
C GLY A 3 -9.11 3.15 5.95
N LEU A 4 -9.68 1.95 5.84
CA LEU A 4 -9.50 1.06 4.67
C LEU A 4 -10.09 1.65 3.38
N ASP A 5 -11.17 2.42 3.48
CA ASP A 5 -11.78 3.11 2.34
C ASP A 5 -10.90 4.29 1.86
N SER A 6 -10.25 4.99 2.79
CA SER A 6 -9.27 6.04 2.48
C SER A 6 -8.04 5.47 1.79
N ASP A 7 -7.49 4.36 2.30
CA ASP A 7 -6.32 3.71 1.73
C ASP A 7 -6.58 3.16 0.33
N CYS A 8 -7.78 2.59 0.11
CA CYS A 8 -8.20 2.11 -1.19
C CYS A 8 -8.30 3.25 -2.22
N LYS A 9 -8.88 4.39 -1.83
CA LYS A 9 -8.99 5.57 -2.69
C LYS A 9 -7.61 6.17 -3.02
N GLU A 10 -6.70 6.22 -2.07
CA GLU A 10 -5.33 6.68 -2.32
C GLU A 10 -4.58 5.73 -3.25
N ALA A 11 -4.73 4.41 -3.08
CA ALA A 11 -4.15 3.42 -4.01
C ALA A 11 -4.67 3.62 -5.44
N LEU A 12 -5.97 3.86 -5.62
CA LEU A 12 -6.57 4.14 -6.93
C LEU A 12 -6.04 5.46 -7.51
N ARG A 13 -5.94 6.54 -6.72
CA ARG A 13 -5.34 7.81 -7.16
C ARG A 13 -3.89 7.63 -7.59
N TYR A 14 -3.11 6.86 -6.84
CA TYR A 14 -1.74 6.54 -7.18
C TYR A 14 -1.68 5.77 -8.52
N ALA A 15 -2.51 4.75 -8.69
CA ALA A 15 -2.54 3.98 -9.92
C ALA A 15 -2.92 4.82 -11.16
N ILE A 16 -3.91 5.71 -11.03
CA ILE A 16 -4.30 6.63 -12.11
C ILE A 16 -3.13 7.53 -12.52
N ARG A 17 -2.41 8.11 -11.55
CA ARG A 17 -1.30 9.04 -11.85
C ARG A 17 -0.10 8.38 -12.53
N ASN A 18 0.12 7.09 -12.27
CA ASN A 18 1.29 6.37 -12.78
C ASN A 18 0.98 5.51 -14.01
N CYS A 19 -0.29 5.20 -14.28
CA CYS A 19 -0.67 4.43 -15.45
C CYS A 19 -0.40 5.21 -16.74
N PRO A 20 0.32 4.62 -17.72
CA PRO A 20 0.69 5.33 -18.94
C PRO A 20 -0.45 5.54 -19.94
N ALA A 21 -1.62 4.93 -19.70
CA ALA A 21 -2.86 5.13 -20.47
C ALA A 21 -2.72 4.96 -22.00
N ARG A 22 -1.95 3.98 -22.45
CA ARG A 22 -1.63 3.76 -23.89
C ARG A 22 -2.61 2.84 -24.61
N THR A 23 -3.37 2.05 -23.86
CA THR A 23 -4.34 1.10 -24.42
C THR A 23 -5.76 1.52 -24.03
N THR A 24 -6.74 1.10 -24.83
CA THR A 24 -8.17 1.29 -24.51
C THR A 24 -8.53 0.62 -23.17
N GLY A 25 -7.91 -0.53 -22.85
CA GLY A 25 -8.08 -1.19 -21.56
C GLY A 25 -7.61 -0.31 -20.39
N GLN A 26 -6.44 0.31 -20.51
CA GLN A 26 -5.91 1.21 -19.49
C GLN A 26 -6.74 2.47 -19.32
N LEU A 27 -7.22 3.07 -20.42
CA LEU A 27 -8.13 4.23 -20.37
C LEU A 27 -9.44 3.87 -19.67
N ALA A 28 -10.06 2.75 -20.04
CA ALA A 28 -11.27 2.27 -19.39
C ALA A 28 -11.04 1.99 -17.89
N ALA A 29 -9.89 1.40 -17.54
CA ALA A 29 -9.54 1.13 -16.15
C ALA A 29 -9.36 2.42 -15.32
N ILE A 30 -8.81 3.48 -15.91
CA ILE A 30 -8.74 4.81 -15.28
C ILE A 30 -10.14 5.35 -15.03
N ASP A 31 -11.03 5.29 -16.03
CA ASP A 31 -12.43 5.75 -15.88
C ASP A 31 -13.17 4.97 -14.78
N TYR A 32 -12.97 3.66 -14.71
CA TYR A 32 -13.54 2.81 -13.66
C TYR A 32 -12.95 3.14 -12.29
N ALA A 33 -11.65 3.38 -12.20
CA ALA A 33 -11.00 3.77 -10.95
C ALA A 33 -11.52 5.13 -10.44
N GLU A 34 -11.73 6.09 -11.33
CA GLU A 34 -12.36 7.36 -10.96
C GLU A 34 -13.80 7.20 -10.47
N ARG A 35 -14.60 6.34 -11.13
CA ARG A 35 -15.94 5.98 -10.67
C ARG A 35 -15.89 5.34 -9.29
N ALA A 36 -14.97 4.41 -9.06
CA ALA A 36 -14.79 3.75 -7.77
C ALA A 36 -14.38 4.74 -6.66
N ILE A 37 -13.57 5.76 -6.95
CA ILE A 37 -13.22 6.79 -5.98
C ILE A 37 -14.45 7.61 -5.56
N ARG A 38 -15.34 7.93 -6.50
CA ARG A 38 -16.55 8.74 -6.25
C ARG A 38 -17.69 7.95 -5.60
N GLN A 39 -17.90 6.71 -6.02
CA GLN A 39 -19.11 5.92 -5.73
C GLN A 39 -18.83 4.64 -4.95
N GLY A 40 -17.56 4.29 -4.73
CA GLY A 40 -17.12 3.03 -4.14
C GLY A 40 -16.95 1.91 -5.17
N LEU A 41 -16.13 0.91 -4.84
CA LEU A 41 -15.87 -0.26 -5.71
C LEU A 41 -17.14 -1.07 -6.02
N ASN A 42 -18.12 -1.06 -5.10
CA ASN A 42 -19.38 -1.77 -5.28
C ASN A 42 -20.25 -1.18 -6.41
N ALA A 43 -19.96 0.02 -6.89
CA ALA A 43 -20.61 0.63 -8.05
C ALA A 43 -20.04 0.15 -9.40
N LEU A 44 -18.99 -0.68 -9.37
CA LEU A 44 -18.43 -1.32 -10.56
C LEU A 44 -19.01 -2.72 -10.72
N SER A 45 -19.35 -3.08 -11.95
CA SER A 45 -19.70 -4.44 -12.32
C SER A 45 -18.50 -5.39 -12.18
N PRO A 46 -18.72 -6.72 -12.09
CA PRO A 46 -17.62 -7.68 -11.98
C PRO A 46 -16.61 -7.61 -13.15
N LEU A 47 -17.07 -7.26 -14.35
CA LEU A 47 -16.19 -7.08 -15.50
C LEU A 47 -15.34 -5.83 -15.35
N GLU A 48 -15.94 -4.70 -14.94
CA GLU A 48 -15.22 -3.44 -14.70
C GLU A 48 -14.17 -3.61 -13.59
N GLN A 49 -14.50 -4.34 -12.51
CA GLN A 49 -13.55 -4.66 -11.45
C GLN A 49 -12.38 -5.52 -11.97
N LYS A 50 -12.66 -6.50 -12.84
CA LYS A 50 -11.60 -7.30 -13.49
C LYS A 50 -10.71 -6.45 -14.39
N THR A 51 -11.28 -5.57 -15.21
CA THR A 51 -10.50 -4.66 -16.07
C THR A 51 -9.62 -3.73 -15.23
N LEU A 52 -10.17 -3.16 -14.15
CA LEU A 52 -9.42 -2.34 -13.20
C LEU A 52 -8.24 -3.12 -12.60
N ALA A 53 -8.50 -4.34 -12.09
CA ALA A 53 -7.47 -5.17 -11.49
C ALA A 53 -6.38 -5.59 -12.50
N LEU A 54 -6.76 -5.89 -13.75
CA LEU A 54 -5.81 -6.32 -14.78
C LEU A 54 -4.92 -5.17 -15.25
N GLU A 55 -5.51 -4.00 -15.50
CA GLU A 55 -4.81 -2.88 -16.15
C GLU A 55 -4.08 -1.98 -15.13
N LEU A 56 -4.61 -1.85 -13.91
CA LEU A 56 -4.01 -1.04 -12.84
C LEU A 56 -3.33 -1.86 -11.75
N GLY A 57 -3.46 -3.20 -11.78
CA GLY A 57 -2.98 -4.09 -10.72
C GLY A 57 -1.51 -3.90 -10.37
N PHE A 58 -0.65 -3.72 -11.37
CA PHE A 58 0.77 -3.45 -11.14
C PHE A 58 0.99 -2.24 -10.22
N TRP A 59 0.32 -1.12 -10.50
CA TRP A 59 0.47 0.12 -9.72
C TRP A 59 -0.18 0.02 -8.35
N LEU A 60 -1.30 -0.71 -8.23
CA LEU A 60 -1.94 -0.98 -6.95
C LEU A 60 -1.03 -1.80 -6.03
N THR A 61 -0.42 -2.86 -6.55
CA THR A 61 0.58 -3.65 -5.80
C THR A 61 1.82 -2.85 -5.48
N HIS A 62 2.27 -1.99 -6.40
CA HIS A 62 3.40 -1.11 -6.17
C HIS A 62 3.15 -0.13 -5.01
N TYR A 63 1.95 0.47 -4.95
CA TYR A 63 1.53 1.32 -3.84
C TYR A 63 1.56 0.59 -2.51
N GLN A 64 1.03 -0.64 -2.45
CA GLN A 64 1.04 -1.46 -1.24
C GLN A 64 2.46 -1.71 -0.74
N ARG A 65 3.40 -2.07 -1.61
CA ARG A 65 4.80 -2.26 -1.21
C ARG A 65 5.42 -0.97 -0.67
N ILE A 66 5.20 0.17 -1.33
CA ILE A 66 5.71 1.45 -0.82
C ILE A 66 5.18 1.72 0.59
N GLN A 67 3.89 1.50 0.83
CA GLN A 67 3.28 1.65 2.15
C GLN A 67 3.91 0.72 3.19
N GLU A 68 4.16 -0.55 2.85
CA GLU A 68 4.84 -1.52 3.73
C GLU A 68 6.24 -1.06 4.16
N PHE A 69 7.02 -0.48 3.23
CA PHE A 69 8.34 0.06 3.54
C PHE A 69 8.33 1.45 4.20
N SER A 70 7.23 2.20 4.05
CA SER A 70 7.06 3.54 4.64
C SER A 70 6.42 3.50 6.02
N ALA A 71 5.75 2.40 6.36
CA ALA A 71 5.27 2.17 7.71
C ALA A 71 6.50 2.12 8.64
N PRO A 72 6.59 2.97 9.69
CA PRO A 72 7.60 2.77 10.71
C PRO A 72 7.43 1.34 11.21
N GLY A 73 8.48 0.53 11.08
CA GLY A 73 8.48 -0.84 11.59
C GLY A 73 7.95 -0.82 13.02
N PRO A 74 7.18 -1.84 13.46
CA PRO A 74 6.79 -1.93 14.86
C PRO A 74 8.07 -1.74 15.66
N ALA A 75 8.11 -0.64 16.42
CA ALA A 75 9.29 -0.25 17.15
C ALA A 75 9.83 -1.49 17.85
N ASP A 76 11.11 -1.80 17.60
CA ASP A 76 11.86 -2.78 18.36
C ASP A 76 11.71 -2.48 19.84
N ALA A 77 10.70 -3.08 20.45
CA ALA A 77 10.48 -3.16 21.88
C ALA A 77 11.15 -4.43 22.39
N GLU A 78 12.42 -4.64 22.01
CA GLU A 78 13.36 -5.65 22.52
C GLU A 78 14.65 -5.41 21.71
N THR A 79 15.81 -5.04 22.22
CA THR A 79 16.48 -5.49 23.44
C THR A 79 17.66 -4.54 23.69
N ALA A 80 17.52 -3.59 24.63
CA ALA A 80 18.69 -2.98 25.26
C ALA A 80 19.01 -3.75 26.55
N GLN A 81 19.36 -5.04 26.41
CA GLN A 81 20.09 -5.73 27.47
C GLN A 81 21.52 -5.17 27.47
N THR A 82 21.74 -4.18 28.32
CA THR A 82 23.08 -3.79 28.75
C THR A 82 23.76 -5.02 29.36
N PRO A 83 24.86 -5.55 28.83
CA PRO A 83 25.62 -6.54 29.59
C PRO A 83 26.24 -5.80 30.77
N ALA A 84 25.78 -6.13 31.97
CA ALA A 84 26.38 -5.71 33.22
C ALA A 84 27.85 -6.18 33.22
N VAL A 85 28.76 -5.22 33.25
CA VAL A 85 30.20 -5.45 33.40
C VAL A 85 30.43 -6.15 34.74
N SER A 86 30.85 -7.41 34.70
CA SER A 86 31.35 -8.14 35.85
C SER A 86 32.61 -7.46 36.41
N PRO A 87 32.70 -7.12 37.71
CA PRO A 87 33.94 -6.62 38.28
C PRO A 87 34.93 -7.78 38.45
N THR A 88 36.03 -7.71 37.71
CA THR A 88 37.20 -8.58 37.88
C THR A 88 37.88 -8.28 39.22
N ARG A 89 37.98 -9.29 40.08
CA ARG A 89 38.83 -9.33 41.28
C ARG A 89 40.24 -8.81 40.96
N LYS A 90 40.72 -7.79 41.67
CA LYS A 90 42.15 -7.60 41.90
C LYS A 90 42.48 -8.06 43.32
N ILE A 91 43.37 -9.05 43.37
CA ILE A 91 44.14 -9.45 44.53
C ILE A 91 45.35 -8.53 44.53
N ASP A 92 45.56 -7.81 45.62
CA ASP A 92 46.89 -7.52 46.18
C ASP A 92 46.72 -7.28 47.69
#